data_AF-A0A962UA64-F1
#
_entry.id   AF-A0A962UA64-F1
#
_cell.length_a   1.000
_cell.length_b   1.000
_cell.length_c   1.000
_cell.angle_alpha   90.00
_cell.angle_beta   90.00
_cell.angle_gamma   90.00
#
_symmetry.space_group_name_H-M   'P 1'
#
loop_
_entity.id
_entity.type
_entity.pdbx_description
1 polymer ?
#
loop_
_entity_poly.entity_id
_entity_poly.type
_entity_poly.pdbx_seq_one_letter_code
_entity_poly.pdbx_strand_id
1 'polypeptide(L)' 'MHAGVDAIAWMQQLAGRLDDLHARDEIETALDDVEYLVEALDPELQPAAYQLIDALNRKLAQHAR' A
#
# COMPACT_ATOMS: atom_id res chain seq x y z
N MET A 1 6.58 -20.96 -3.79
CA MET A 1 6.59 -19.57 -3.31
C MET A 1 5.22 -19.32 -2.70
N HIS A 2 5.13 -18.96 -1.42
CA HIS A 2 3.85 -18.70 -0.75
C HIS A 2 3.48 -17.24 -0.98
N ALA A 3 2.83 -16.93 -2.11
CA ALA A 3 2.53 -15.56 -2.52
C ALA A 3 1.87 -14.71 -1.42
N GLY A 4 1.01 -15.31 -0.58
CA GLY A 4 0.40 -14.62 0.56
C GLY A 4 1.38 -14.20 1.67
N VAL A 5 2.43 -14.98 1.94
CA VAL A 5 3.46 -14.62 2.95
C VAL A 5 4.31 -13.45 2.44
N ASP A 6 4.68 -13.49 1.16
CA ASP A 6 5.45 -12.42 0.53
C ASP A 6 4.65 -11.10 0.48
N ALA A 7 3.34 -11.19 0.21
CA ALA A 7 2.43 -10.04 0.22
C ALA A 7 2.28 -9.40 1.61
N ILE A 8 2.15 -10.20 2.66
CA ILE A 8 2.08 -9.70 4.04
C ILE A 8 3.38 -8.99 4.42
N ALA A 9 4.53 -9.59 4.12
CA ALA A 9 5.83 -9.00 4.42
C ALA A 9 6.01 -7.66 3.69
N TRP A 10 5.63 -7.60 2.42
CA TRP A 10 5.69 -6.36 1.64
C TRP A 10 4.75 -5.27 2.18
N MET A 11 3.49 -5.61 2.51
CA MET A 11 2.53 -4.67 3.09
C MET A 11 3.01 -4.11 4.44
N GLN A 12 3.61 -4.95 5.29
CA GLN A 12 4.22 -4.50 6.55
C GLN A 12 5.41 -3.57 6.32
N GLN A 13 6.23 -3.86 5.30
CA GLN A 13 7.35 -3.02 4.93
C GLN A 13 6.91 -1.66 4.40
N LEU A 14 5.83 -1.63 3.60
CA LEU A 14 5.22 -0.39 3.12
C LEU A 14 4.64 0.41 4.29
N ALA A 15 3.89 -0.24 5.19
CA ALA A 15 3.35 0.39 6.39
C ALA A 15 4.44 1.06 7.23
N GLY A 16 5.57 0.39 7.41
CA GLY A 16 6.69 0.88 8.20
C GLY A 16 7.45 2.07 7.59
N ARG A 17 7.30 2.32 6.29
CA ARG A 17 7.91 3.46 5.59
C ARG A 17 6.90 4.52 5.15
N LEU A 18 5.62 4.38 5.51
CA LEU A 18 4.57 5.30 5.07
C LEU A 18 4.93 6.76 5.38
N ASP A 19 5.52 7.02 6.55
CA ASP A 19 5.93 8.36 6.97
C ASP A 19 7.08 8.94 6.12
N ASP A 20 7.90 8.08 5.52
CA ASP A 20 9.06 8.43 4.69
C ASP A 20 8.70 8.72 3.21
N LEU A 21 7.45 8.48 2.79
CA LEU A 21 6.99 8.77 1.42
C LEU A 21 6.74 10.28 1.26
N HIS A 22 7.73 11.02 0.77
CA HIS A 22 7.67 12.48 0.73
C HIS A 22 7.37 13.06 -0.65
N ALA A 23 7.60 12.33 -1.73
CA ALA A 23 7.23 12.79 -3.06
C ALA A 23 5.86 12.25 -3.48
N ARG A 24 5.12 13.07 -4.23
CA ARG A 24 3.82 12.67 -4.79
C ARG A 24 3.92 11.40 -5.64
N ASP A 25 4.91 11.35 -6.54
CA ASP A 25 5.11 10.21 -7.45
C ASP A 25 5.41 8.91 -6.67
N GLU A 26 6.10 8.99 -5.52
CA GLU A 26 6.35 7.83 -4.65
C GLU A 26 5.06 7.29 -4.03
N ILE A 27 4.16 8.19 -3.62
CA ILE A 27 2.87 7.82 -3.03
C ILE A 27 1.95 7.21 -4.09
N GLU A 28 1.91 7.79 -5.29
CA GLU A 28 1.13 7.26 -6.42
C GLU A 28 1.66 5.88 -6.84
N THR A 29 2.97 5.69 -6.93
CA THR A 29 3.58 4.38 -7.23
C THR A 29 3.21 3.34 -6.16
N ALA A 30 3.31 3.70 -4.88
CA ALA A 30 2.93 2.81 -3.80
C ALA A 30 1.43 2.46 -3.81
N LEU A 31 0.57 3.39 -4.24
CA LEU A 31 -0.86 3.18 -4.38
C LEU A 31 -1.15 2.15 -5.47
N ASP A 32 -0.57 2.34 -6.65
CA ASP A 32 -0.70 1.41 -7.79
C ASP A 32 -0.23 0.00 -7.41
N ASP A 33 0.90 -0.11 -6.69
CA ASP A 33 1.44 -1.39 -6.23
C ASP A 33 0.47 -2.11 -5.27
N VAL A 34 -0.14 -1.38 -4.33
CA VAL A 34 -1.12 -1.98 -3.39
C VAL A 34 -2.39 -2.38 -4.14
N GLU A 35 -2.87 -1.57 -5.08
CA GLU A 35 -4.06 -1.89 -5.88
C GLU A 35 -3.85 -3.15 -6.73
N TYR A 36 -2.69 -3.27 -7.39
CA TYR A 36 -2.29 -4.49 -8.08
C TYR A 36 -2.23 -5.69 -7.14
N LEU A 37 -1.69 -5.50 -5.93
CA LEU A 37 -1.60 -6.55 -4.92
C LEU A 37 -2.99 -7.02 -4.45
N VAL A 38 -3.95 -6.11 -4.27
CA VAL A 38 -5.33 -6.43 -3.85
C VAL A 38 -5.99 -7.41 -4.83
N GLU A 39 -5.79 -7.24 -6.14
CA GLU A 39 -6.38 -8.13 -7.14
C GLU A 39 -5.86 -9.57 -7.02
N ALA A 40 -4.64 -9.75 -6.50
CA ALA A 40 -4.00 -11.05 -6.33
C ALA A 40 -4.06 -11.60 -4.89
N LEU A 41 -4.55 -10.82 -3.92
CA LEU A 41 -4.59 -11.17 -2.51
C LEU A 41 -5.75 -12.11 -2.17
N ASP A 42 -5.48 -13.04 -1.25
CA ASP A 42 -6.52 -13.82 -0.59
C ASP A 42 -7.57 -12.89 0.06
N PRO A 43 -8.88 -13.20 -0.02
CA PRO A 43 -9.93 -12.32 0.51
C PRO A 43 -9.76 -11.94 1.99
N GLU A 44 -9.14 -12.79 2.79
CA GLU A 44 -8.87 -12.56 4.21
C GLU A 44 -7.82 -11.45 4.44
N LEU A 45 -6.96 -11.20 3.46
CA LEU A 45 -5.87 -10.23 3.52
C LEU A 45 -6.22 -8.89 2.87
N GLN A 46 -7.23 -8.85 1.97
CA GLN A 46 -7.68 -7.63 1.31
C GLN A 46 -8.04 -6.48 2.27
N PRO A 47 -8.66 -6.71 3.45
CA PRO A 47 -8.93 -5.63 4.41
C PRO A 47 -7.67 -4.87 4.84
N ALA A 48 -6.53 -5.55 4.99
CA ALA A 48 -5.26 -4.91 5.36
C ALA A 48 -4.71 -4.05 4.23
N ALA A 49 -4.85 -4.49 2.98
CA ALA A 49 -4.46 -3.72 1.80
C ALA A 49 -5.34 -2.49 1.60
N TYR A 50 -6.66 -2.59 1.81
CA TYR A 50 -7.55 -1.41 1.76
C TYR A 50 -7.19 -0.36 2.81
N GLN A 51 -6.75 -0.77 4.01
CA GLN A 51 -6.24 0.18 5.01
C GLN A 51 -5.00 0.94 4.54
N LEU A 52 -4.09 0.26 3.80
CA LEU A 52 -2.92 0.91 3.20
C LEU A 52 -3.33 1.90 2.09
N ILE A 53 -4.28 1.51 1.22
CA ILE A 53 -4.84 2.39 0.18
C ILE A 53 -5.44 3.66 0.81
N ASP A 54 -6.22 3.53 1.88
CA ASP A 54 -6.78 4.67 2.61
C ASP A 54 -5.68 5.58 3.19
N ALA A 55 -4.63 5.00 3.78
CA ALA A 55 -3.51 5.75 4.34
C ALA A 55 -2.73 6.52 3.25
N LEU A 56 -2.45 5.87 2.12
CA LEU A 56 -1.78 6.46 0.97
C LEU A 56 -2.61 7.60 0.35
N ASN A 57 -3.92 7.39 0.16
CA ASN A 57 -4.82 8.42 -0.36
C ASN A 57 -4.87 9.67 0.55
N ARG A 58 -4.93 9.47 1.87
CA ARG A 58 -4.86 10.59 2.83
C ARG A 58 -3.53 11.34 2.71
N LYS A 59 -2.43 10.62 2.51
CA LYS A 59 -1.11 11.23 2.31
C LYS A 59 -1.04 12.00 1.00
N LEU A 60 -1.51 11.42 -0.09
CA LEU A 60 -1.57 12.05 -1.42
C LEU A 60 -2.38 13.36 -1.38
N ALA A 61 -3.51 13.35 -0.68
CA ALA A 61 -4.34 14.54 -0.48
C ALA A 61 -3.61 15.69 0.27
N GLN A 62 -2.62 15.37 1.11
CA GLN A 62 -1.78 16.39 1.77
C GLN A 62 -0.77 17.03 0.81
N HIS A 63 -0.38 16.32 -0.25
CA HIS A 63 0.55 16.80 -1.28
C HIS A 63 -0.12 17.54 -2.45
N ALA A 64 -1.44 17.44 -2.57
CA ALA A 64 -2.21 18.10 -3.63
C ALA A 64 -2.46 19.61 -3.38
N ARG A 65 -1.76 20.23 -2.43
CA ARG A 65 -2.03 21.58 -1.92
C ARG A 65 -0.85 22.52 -2.11
#